data_AF-A0A8T1VH94-F1
#
_entry.id   AF-A0A8T1VH94-F1
#
_cell.length_a   1.000
_cell.length_b   1.000
_cell.length_c   1.000
_cell.angle_alpha   90.00
_cell.angle_beta   90.00
_cell.angle_gamma   90.00
#
_symmetry.space_group_name_H-M   'P 1'
#
loop_
_entity.id
_entity.type
_entity.pdbx_description
1 polymer ?
#
loop_
_entity_poly.entity_id
_entity_poly.type
_entity_poly.pdbx_seq_one_letter_code
_entity_poly.pdbx_strand_id
1 'polypeptide(L)'
;MGLLVDSPMDQRENLELLARIERQLRVHPATGSNRKDADVFVDDWAPPSAQTSRDLWTLVLDVVFAPLWLRIRAAELLNVCCDMGDSDSDNVVRIHTQETHKLRAIVSSTCQATEELDATDAKQADQLFTWLGFLERVLLATHSDVCVHVFQNSMYAGMLTKMLRLLSACSTKVFAATTVCLGLFHDHERKCGRSVLVGEVLGDMKDGREHLSGALLHVINSCGCPCPPERAVHLWNALQLFGDILADETSSALVFVNDFKVLIDLVIRECTDLPQEDVTRQHYMELLERVLDSPLYLQTQMYRRRELWGLLESLLDAGAQEDSVMPKDVMDKIKQILMKYIDLLD
;
A
#
# COMPACT_ATOMS: atom_id res chain seq x y z
N MET A 1 -49.17 6.57 -14.20
CA MET A 1 -47.99 6.08 -14.95
C MET A 1 -46.78 6.39 -14.07
N GLY A 2 -46.27 5.51 -13.24
CA GLY A 2 -45.92 4.12 -13.48
C GLY A 2 -44.47 4.02 -13.00
N LEU A 3 -44.30 3.90 -11.69
CA LEU A 3 -43.02 3.68 -11.01
C LEU A 3 -42.40 2.39 -11.53
N LEU A 4 -41.31 2.51 -12.31
CA LEU A 4 -40.42 1.40 -12.61
C LEU A 4 -39.62 1.11 -11.34
N VAL A 5 -40.11 0.16 -10.58
CA VAL A 5 -39.35 -0.56 -9.56
C VAL A 5 -38.35 -1.43 -10.32
N ASP A 6 -37.06 -1.11 -10.20
CA ASP A 6 -35.99 -1.97 -10.69
C ASP A 6 -36.15 -3.36 -10.08
N SER A 7 -36.35 -4.36 -10.94
CA SER A 7 -36.40 -5.76 -10.56
C SER A 7 -35.01 -6.17 -10.04
N PRO A 8 -34.89 -6.80 -8.86
CA PRO A 8 -33.62 -7.41 -8.49
C PRO A 8 -33.30 -8.50 -9.52
N MET A 9 -32.26 -8.27 -10.30
CA MET A 9 -31.63 -9.30 -11.14
C MET A 9 -31.42 -10.56 -10.31
N ASP A 10 -31.73 -11.73 -10.88
CA ASP A 10 -31.61 -13.02 -10.19
C ASP A 10 -30.13 -13.33 -9.89
N GLN A 11 -29.64 -12.93 -8.70
CA GLN A 11 -28.28 -13.17 -8.24
C GLN A 11 -28.06 -14.63 -7.79
N ARG A 12 -29.06 -15.50 -7.95
CA ARG A 12 -29.04 -16.88 -7.47
C ARG A 12 -27.88 -17.68 -8.06
N GLU A 13 -27.63 -17.56 -9.36
CA GLU A 13 -26.53 -18.27 -10.02
C GLU A 13 -25.16 -17.85 -9.46
N ASN A 14 -24.96 -16.54 -9.26
CA ASN A 14 -23.74 -15.99 -8.67
C ASN A 14 -23.55 -16.43 -7.20
N LEU A 15 -24.64 -16.47 -6.43
CA LEU A 15 -24.63 -16.95 -5.05
C LEU A 15 -24.34 -18.46 -4.96
N GLU A 16 -24.94 -19.26 -5.85
CA GLU A 16 -24.68 -20.70 -5.94
C GLU A 16 -23.23 -20.98 -6.36
N LEU A 17 -22.69 -20.18 -7.28
CA LEU A 17 -21.29 -20.20 -7.69
C LEU A 17 -20.35 -19.88 -6.52
N LEU A 18 -20.55 -18.77 -5.81
CA LEU A 18 -19.75 -18.42 -4.64
C LEU A 18 -19.85 -19.49 -3.57
N ALA A 19 -21.05 -19.97 -3.23
CA ALA A 19 -21.23 -21.01 -2.23
C ALA A 19 -20.51 -22.32 -2.62
N ARG A 20 -20.40 -22.62 -3.93
CA ARG A 20 -19.64 -23.76 -4.44
C ARG A 20 -18.13 -23.53 -4.26
N ILE A 21 -17.63 -22.37 -4.66
CA ILE A 21 -16.20 -22.00 -4.53
C ILE A 21 -15.80 -21.96 -3.06
N GLU A 22 -16.61 -21.33 -2.20
CA GLU A 22 -16.38 -21.31 -0.76
C GLU A 22 -16.32 -22.69 -0.15
N ARG A 23 -17.20 -23.61 -0.56
CA ARG A 23 -17.14 -25.01 -0.11
C ARG A 23 -15.85 -25.68 -0.56
N GLN A 24 -15.42 -25.47 -1.81
CA GLN A 24 -14.16 -26.01 -2.31
C GLN A 24 -12.96 -25.49 -1.50
N LEU A 25 -12.92 -24.18 -1.23
CA LEU A 25 -11.85 -23.54 -0.47
C LEU A 25 -11.90 -23.88 1.04
N ARG A 26 -13.08 -24.02 1.65
CA ARG A 26 -13.27 -24.36 3.07
C ARG A 26 -13.09 -25.85 3.41
N VAL A 27 -13.17 -26.75 2.43
CA VAL A 27 -12.78 -28.16 2.65
C VAL A 27 -11.26 -28.29 2.85
N HIS A 28 -10.49 -27.21 2.64
CA HIS A 28 -9.02 -27.25 2.57
C HIS A 28 -8.19 -26.32 3.49
N PRO A 29 -8.66 -25.61 4.54
CA PRO A 29 -7.76 -24.94 5.49
C PRO A 29 -7.58 -25.75 6.79
N ALA A 30 -6.33 -26.13 7.05
CA ALA A 30 -5.67 -26.38 8.33
C ALA A 30 -6.27 -27.43 9.31
N THR A 31 -5.78 -28.68 9.24
CA THR A 31 -5.71 -29.55 10.42
C THR A 31 -4.31 -29.51 11.03
N GLY A 32 -4.13 -28.57 11.95
CA GLY A 32 -3.31 -28.76 13.13
C GLY A 32 -4.21 -28.84 14.36
N SER A 33 -4.90 -29.96 14.60
CA SER A 33 -5.22 -30.43 15.97
C SER A 33 -5.79 -31.86 15.96
N ASN A 34 -5.29 -32.68 16.88
CA ASN A 34 -5.68 -34.06 17.17
C ASN A 34 -7.19 -34.29 17.30
N ARG A 35 -7.78 -35.13 16.44
CA ARG A 35 -8.89 -36.03 16.81
C ARG A 35 -8.73 -37.37 16.10
N LYS A 36 -8.70 -38.43 16.92
CA LYS A 36 -8.80 -39.82 16.49
C LYS A 36 -10.21 -40.12 15.95
N ASP A 37 -10.24 -41.06 15.00
CA ASP A 37 -11.37 -41.85 14.51
C ASP A 37 -12.25 -41.24 13.40
N ALA A 38 -11.86 -41.49 12.15
CA ALA A 38 -12.57 -42.41 11.24
C ALA A 38 -11.90 -42.41 9.85
N ASP A 39 -11.49 -43.58 9.39
CA ASP A 39 -10.91 -43.82 8.06
C ASP A 39 -11.87 -43.39 6.94
N VAL A 40 -11.59 -42.24 6.33
CA VAL A 40 -11.91 -41.96 4.93
C VAL A 40 -10.64 -41.38 4.33
N PHE A 41 -9.92 -42.20 3.55
CA PHE A 41 -8.88 -41.72 2.65
C PHE A 41 -9.52 -40.69 1.70
N VAL A 42 -9.23 -39.41 1.90
CA VAL A 42 -9.49 -38.36 0.91
C VAL A 42 -8.14 -37.96 0.33
N ASP A 43 -7.97 -38.36 -0.92
CA ASP A 43 -6.87 -38.06 -1.82
C ASP A 43 -6.67 -36.56 -2.06
N ASP A 44 -5.39 -36.22 -2.30
CA ASP A 44 -4.83 -35.11 -3.07
C ASP A 44 -5.21 -33.65 -2.76
N TRP A 45 -4.22 -32.95 -2.21
CA TRP A 45 -4.10 -31.49 -2.18
C TRP A 45 -4.01 -30.93 -3.60
N ALA A 46 -5.09 -30.31 -4.09
CA ALA A 46 -5.10 -29.65 -5.40
C ALA A 46 -5.17 -28.11 -5.24
N PRO A 47 -4.23 -27.34 -5.84
CA PRO A 47 -4.32 -25.88 -5.86
C PRO A 47 -5.64 -25.41 -6.51
N PRO A 48 -6.13 -24.20 -6.18
CA PRO A 48 -7.38 -23.68 -6.75
C PRO A 48 -7.31 -23.75 -8.28
N SER A 49 -8.31 -24.39 -8.89
CA SER A 49 -8.31 -24.62 -10.32
C SER A 49 -8.26 -23.28 -11.08
N ALA A 50 -7.58 -23.24 -12.23
CA ALA A 50 -7.57 -22.06 -13.10
C ALA A 50 -8.99 -21.63 -13.54
N GLN A 51 -9.99 -22.49 -13.42
CA GLN A 51 -11.40 -22.15 -13.63
C GLN A 51 -11.96 -21.33 -12.45
N THR A 52 -11.66 -21.72 -11.21
CA THR A 52 -12.08 -21.02 -9.99
C THR A 52 -11.63 -19.56 -10.02
N SER A 53 -10.36 -19.30 -10.33
CA SER A 53 -9.84 -17.93 -10.43
C SER A 53 -10.51 -17.12 -11.54
N ARG A 54 -10.79 -17.74 -12.70
CA ARG A 54 -11.50 -17.08 -13.80
C ARG A 54 -12.94 -16.71 -13.44
N ASP A 55 -13.64 -17.62 -12.76
CA ASP A 55 -15.01 -17.38 -12.28
C ASP A 55 -15.05 -16.21 -11.29
N LEU A 56 -14.12 -16.17 -10.33
CA LEU A 56 -14.03 -15.08 -9.37
C LEU A 56 -13.65 -13.74 -10.03
N TRP A 57 -12.70 -13.74 -10.97
CA TRP A 57 -12.39 -12.55 -11.75
C TRP A 57 -13.61 -12.04 -12.52
N THR A 58 -14.40 -12.93 -13.11
CA THR A 58 -15.63 -12.53 -13.81
C THR A 58 -16.58 -11.76 -12.88
N LEU A 59 -16.76 -12.23 -11.64
CA LEU A 59 -17.57 -11.55 -10.64
C LEU A 59 -16.97 -10.20 -10.24
N VAL A 60 -15.65 -10.13 -9.97
CA VAL A 60 -14.95 -8.88 -9.58
C VAL A 60 -15.08 -7.80 -10.66
N LEU A 61 -15.01 -8.20 -11.93
CA LEU A 61 -15.00 -7.29 -13.08
C LEU A 61 -16.38 -6.84 -13.54
N ASP A 62 -17.44 -7.49 -13.07
CA ASP A 62 -18.83 -7.16 -13.42
C ASP A 62 -19.32 -5.92 -12.67
N VAL A 63 -18.76 -4.78 -13.03
CA VAL A 63 -19.09 -3.47 -12.44
C VAL A 63 -20.51 -2.99 -12.75
N VAL A 64 -21.22 -3.67 -13.68
CA VAL A 64 -22.55 -3.28 -14.14
C VAL A 64 -23.64 -4.07 -13.43
N PHE A 65 -23.49 -5.39 -13.33
CA PHE A 65 -24.56 -6.26 -12.83
C PHE A 65 -24.26 -6.89 -11.47
N ALA A 66 -22.99 -7.01 -11.06
CA ALA A 66 -22.64 -7.54 -9.76
C ALA A 66 -22.69 -6.44 -8.67
N PRO A 67 -23.52 -6.59 -7.63
CA PRO A 67 -23.56 -5.64 -6.53
C PRO A 67 -22.20 -5.59 -5.82
N LEU A 68 -21.86 -4.44 -5.23
CA LEU A 68 -20.54 -4.21 -4.65
C LEU A 68 -20.13 -5.28 -3.62
N TRP A 69 -21.04 -5.69 -2.73
CA TRP A 69 -20.74 -6.71 -1.73
C TRP A 69 -20.35 -8.07 -2.35
N LEU A 70 -20.90 -8.40 -3.53
CA LEU A 70 -20.60 -9.64 -4.25
C LEU A 70 -19.18 -9.57 -4.85
N ARG A 71 -18.82 -8.42 -5.42
CA ARG A 71 -17.46 -8.15 -5.91
C ARG A 71 -16.43 -8.21 -4.79
N ILE A 72 -16.72 -7.60 -3.64
CA ILE A 72 -15.84 -7.65 -2.46
C ILE A 72 -15.68 -9.09 -1.99
N ARG A 73 -16.77 -9.88 -1.94
CA ARG A 73 -16.68 -11.29 -1.55
C ARG A 73 -15.86 -12.12 -2.54
N ALA A 74 -16.02 -11.89 -3.85
CA ALA A 74 -15.22 -12.57 -4.86
C ALA A 74 -13.72 -12.20 -4.76
N ALA A 75 -13.41 -10.92 -4.51
CA ALA A 75 -12.06 -10.43 -4.26
C ALA A 75 -11.42 -11.06 -3.01
N GLU A 76 -12.18 -11.22 -1.92
CA GLU A 76 -11.73 -11.94 -0.72
C GLU A 76 -11.35 -13.39 -1.05
N LEU A 77 -12.16 -14.10 -1.84
CA LEU A 77 -11.86 -15.48 -2.21
C LEU A 77 -10.68 -15.58 -3.19
N LEU A 78 -10.44 -14.57 -4.03
CA LEU A 78 -9.22 -14.49 -4.84
C LEU A 78 -7.98 -14.37 -3.95
N ASN A 79 -8.05 -13.56 -2.89
CA ASN A 79 -6.96 -13.48 -1.92
C ASN A 79 -6.70 -14.84 -1.26
N VAL A 80 -7.75 -15.54 -0.80
CA VAL A 80 -7.61 -16.89 -0.25
C VAL A 80 -6.97 -17.85 -1.27
N CYS A 81 -7.28 -17.74 -2.56
CA CYS A 81 -6.63 -18.55 -3.59
C CYS A 81 -5.12 -18.27 -3.71
N CYS A 82 -4.69 -17.03 -3.48
CA CYS A 82 -3.25 -16.68 -3.46
C CYS A 82 -2.56 -17.24 -2.23
N ASP A 83 -3.20 -17.23 -1.05
CA ASP A 83 -2.60 -17.75 0.18
C ASP A 83 -2.44 -19.28 0.16
N MET A 84 -3.21 -19.97 -0.69
CA MET A 84 -3.24 -21.42 -0.83
C MET A 84 -2.27 -21.98 -1.89
N GLY A 85 -1.68 -21.13 -2.73
CA GLY A 85 -0.75 -21.57 -3.78
C GLY A 85 0.70 -21.66 -3.32
N ASP A 86 1.52 -22.44 -4.05
CA ASP A 86 2.99 -22.43 -3.92
C ASP A 86 3.57 -21.07 -4.37
N SER A 87 4.90 -20.91 -4.32
CA SER A 87 5.68 -19.67 -4.52
C SER A 87 5.39 -18.77 -5.74
N ASP A 88 4.44 -19.14 -6.61
CA ASP A 88 3.95 -18.40 -7.79
C ASP A 88 2.45 -18.01 -7.67
N SER A 89 1.89 -18.04 -6.45
CA SER A 89 0.45 -17.88 -6.19
C SER A 89 -0.12 -16.50 -6.54
N ASP A 90 0.70 -15.45 -6.51
CA ASP A 90 0.30 -14.10 -6.89
C ASP A 90 -0.01 -13.95 -8.39
N ASN A 91 0.36 -14.95 -9.22
CA ASN A 91 -0.08 -15.01 -10.63
C ASN A 91 -1.61 -15.08 -10.76
N VAL A 92 -2.34 -15.51 -9.72
CA VAL A 92 -3.80 -15.57 -9.74
C VAL A 92 -4.42 -14.17 -9.86
N VAL A 93 -3.79 -13.15 -9.27
CA VAL A 93 -4.29 -11.76 -9.27
C VAL A 93 -3.47 -10.81 -10.15
N ARG A 94 -2.35 -11.28 -10.70
CA ARG A 94 -1.54 -10.52 -11.67
C ARG A 94 -2.36 -10.14 -12.90
N ILE A 95 -2.30 -8.87 -13.28
CA ILE A 95 -2.90 -8.36 -14.52
C ILE A 95 -1.82 -8.26 -15.58
N HIS A 96 -2.08 -8.77 -16.79
CA HIS A 96 -1.18 -8.64 -17.92
C HIS A 96 -1.51 -7.42 -18.78
N THR A 97 -0.57 -6.98 -19.62
CA THR A 97 -0.72 -5.81 -20.53
C THR A 97 -1.92 -5.92 -21.48
N GLN A 98 -2.33 -7.13 -21.84
CA GLN A 98 -3.50 -7.39 -22.68
C GLN A 98 -4.83 -7.23 -21.91
N GLU A 99 -4.77 -7.19 -20.57
CA GLU A 99 -5.91 -7.22 -19.66
C GLU A 99 -6.09 -5.88 -18.92
N THR A 100 -5.65 -4.76 -19.51
CA THR A 100 -5.77 -3.41 -18.91
C THR A 100 -7.20 -3.03 -18.52
N HIS A 101 -8.21 -3.64 -19.15
CA HIS A 101 -9.62 -3.49 -18.77
C HIS A 101 -9.88 -3.96 -17.33
N LYS A 102 -9.16 -4.96 -16.82
CA LYS A 102 -9.27 -5.43 -15.43
C LYS A 102 -8.91 -4.34 -14.44
N LEU A 103 -7.78 -3.66 -14.68
CA LEU A 103 -7.33 -2.58 -13.80
C LEU A 103 -8.30 -1.39 -13.84
N ARG A 104 -8.89 -1.07 -15.00
CA ARG A 104 -9.95 -0.04 -15.07
C ARG A 104 -11.20 -0.42 -14.28
N ALA A 105 -11.63 -1.68 -14.35
CA ALA A 105 -12.77 -2.16 -13.56
C ALA A 105 -12.48 -2.13 -12.05
N ILE A 106 -11.24 -2.45 -11.65
CA ILE A 106 -10.79 -2.31 -10.26
C ILE A 106 -10.82 -0.84 -9.83
N VAL A 107 -10.27 0.09 -10.62
CA VAL A 107 -10.33 1.52 -10.33
C VAL A 107 -11.78 2.00 -10.16
N SER A 108 -12.67 1.59 -11.08
CA SER A 108 -14.11 1.90 -10.97
C SER A 108 -14.74 1.32 -9.71
N SER A 109 -14.39 0.08 -9.36
CA SER A 109 -14.91 -0.59 -8.16
C SER A 109 -14.37 0.03 -6.88
N THR A 110 -13.12 0.50 -6.87
CA THR A 110 -12.53 1.24 -5.75
C THR A 110 -13.20 2.60 -5.58
N CYS A 111 -13.47 3.34 -6.67
CA CYS A 111 -14.29 4.56 -6.60
C CYS A 111 -15.64 4.30 -5.92
N GLN A 112 -16.31 3.23 -6.32
CA GLN A 112 -17.61 2.86 -5.75
C GLN A 112 -17.49 2.44 -4.28
N ALA A 113 -16.52 1.59 -3.95
CA ALA A 113 -16.30 1.13 -2.58
C ALA A 113 -16.03 2.29 -1.62
N THR A 114 -15.15 3.22 -2.01
CA THR A 114 -14.80 4.40 -1.21
C THR A 114 -15.93 5.44 -1.09
N GLU A 115 -16.98 5.35 -1.91
CA GLU A 115 -18.11 6.28 -1.90
C GLU A 115 -19.37 5.70 -1.25
N GLU A 116 -19.64 4.41 -1.43
CA GLU A 116 -20.86 3.75 -0.93
C GLU A 116 -20.70 3.14 0.46
N LEU A 117 -19.48 2.77 0.87
CA LEU A 117 -19.23 2.13 2.16
C LEU A 117 -18.86 3.16 3.23
N ASP A 118 -19.52 3.06 4.39
CA ASP A 118 -19.20 3.86 5.57
C ASP A 118 -17.99 3.27 6.31
N ALA A 119 -16.84 3.94 6.24
CA ALA A 119 -15.60 3.51 6.89
C ALA A 119 -15.61 3.66 8.43
N THR A 120 -16.67 4.25 9.01
CA THR A 120 -16.88 4.38 10.45
C THR A 120 -17.80 3.27 11.01
N ASP A 121 -18.64 2.67 10.17
CA ASP A 121 -19.39 1.47 10.51
C ASP A 121 -18.47 0.25 10.50
N ALA A 122 -18.48 -0.54 11.58
CA ALA A 122 -17.54 -1.65 11.74
C ALA A 122 -17.65 -2.70 10.62
N LYS A 123 -18.88 -3.05 10.21
CA LYS A 123 -19.10 -4.09 9.19
C LYS A 123 -18.68 -3.61 7.81
N GLN A 124 -19.01 -2.37 7.45
CA GLN A 124 -18.62 -1.78 6.18
C GLN A 124 -17.13 -1.44 6.12
N ALA A 125 -16.52 -1.05 7.24
CA ALA A 125 -15.08 -0.89 7.36
C ALA A 125 -14.33 -2.22 7.13
N ASP A 126 -14.86 -3.34 7.62
CA ASP A 126 -14.28 -4.66 7.32
C ASP A 126 -14.38 -5.02 5.82
N GLN A 127 -15.48 -4.64 5.16
CA GLN A 127 -15.62 -4.79 3.70
C GLN A 127 -14.62 -3.92 2.93
N LEU A 128 -14.45 -2.66 3.33
CA LEU A 128 -13.44 -1.76 2.75
C LEU A 128 -12.03 -2.31 2.95
N PHE A 129 -11.71 -2.75 4.17
CA PHE A 129 -10.41 -3.35 4.47
C PHE A 129 -10.13 -4.58 3.60
N THR A 130 -11.15 -5.43 3.40
CA THR A 130 -11.06 -6.61 2.52
C THR A 130 -10.79 -6.21 1.07
N TRP A 131 -11.51 -5.20 0.56
CA TRP A 131 -11.29 -4.68 -0.79
C TRP A 131 -9.90 -4.06 -0.98
N LEU A 132 -9.44 -3.26 -0.01
CA LEU A 132 -8.11 -2.64 -0.04
C LEU A 132 -6.99 -3.69 0.03
N GLY A 133 -7.15 -4.77 0.80
CA GLY A 133 -6.19 -5.87 0.81
C GLY A 133 -6.12 -6.61 -0.53
N PHE A 134 -7.25 -6.78 -1.23
CA PHE A 134 -7.24 -7.28 -2.61
C PHE A 134 -6.53 -6.30 -3.56
N LEU A 135 -6.81 -5.00 -3.44
CA LEU A 135 -6.18 -3.97 -4.25
C LEU A 135 -4.65 -3.95 -4.06
N GLU A 136 -4.19 -3.99 -2.81
CA GLU A 136 -2.78 -4.11 -2.44
C GLU A 136 -2.12 -5.29 -3.16
N ARG A 137 -2.72 -6.48 -3.06
CA ARG A 137 -2.18 -7.69 -3.68
C ARG A 137 -2.13 -7.61 -5.20
N VAL A 138 -3.16 -7.05 -5.84
CA VAL A 138 -3.17 -6.81 -7.29
C VAL A 138 -2.03 -5.88 -7.69
N LEU A 139 -1.79 -4.79 -6.95
CA LEU A 139 -0.73 -3.82 -7.25
C LEU A 139 0.65 -4.45 -7.08
N LEU A 140 0.90 -5.19 -6.00
CA LEU A 140 2.15 -5.92 -5.79
C LEU A 140 2.43 -6.95 -6.89
N ALA A 141 1.40 -7.66 -7.35
CA ALA A 141 1.54 -8.72 -8.35
C ALA A 141 1.70 -8.19 -9.79
N THR A 142 1.26 -6.96 -10.07
CA THR A 142 1.11 -6.40 -11.43
C THR A 142 2.30 -5.50 -11.79
N HIS A 143 2.84 -5.66 -13.00
CA HIS A 143 3.91 -4.76 -13.47
C HIS A 143 3.37 -3.35 -13.80
N SER A 144 4.23 -2.34 -13.58
CA SER A 144 3.85 -0.92 -13.74
C SER A 144 3.46 -0.54 -15.18
N ASP A 145 3.96 -1.24 -16.19
CA ASP A 145 3.64 -0.99 -17.60
C ASP A 145 2.14 -1.15 -17.91
N VAL A 146 1.44 -2.02 -17.18
CA VAL A 146 -0.02 -2.17 -17.26
C VAL A 146 -0.74 -0.90 -16.77
N CYS A 147 -0.18 -0.23 -15.76
CA CYS A 147 -0.79 0.93 -15.11
C CYS A 147 -0.72 2.21 -15.95
N VAL A 148 0.24 2.31 -16.89
CA VAL A 148 0.45 3.49 -17.77
C VAL A 148 -0.85 3.95 -18.45
N HIS A 149 -1.64 2.99 -18.93
CA HIS A 149 -2.90 3.28 -19.64
C HIS A 149 -4.05 3.73 -18.73
N VAL A 150 -3.93 3.49 -17.42
CA VAL A 150 -4.95 3.84 -16.43
C VAL A 150 -4.65 5.19 -15.81
N PHE A 151 -3.37 5.53 -15.62
CA PHE A 151 -2.95 6.81 -15.04
C PHE A 151 -3.33 8.04 -15.86
N GLN A 152 -3.60 7.88 -17.16
CA GLN A 152 -4.08 8.98 -18.02
C GLN A 152 -5.60 9.21 -17.91
N ASN A 153 -6.32 8.37 -17.18
CA ASN A 153 -7.77 8.44 -17.08
C ASN A 153 -8.20 9.31 -15.89
N SER A 154 -9.13 10.24 -16.10
CA SER A 154 -9.67 11.10 -15.04
C SER A 154 -10.32 10.31 -13.89
N MET A 155 -10.80 9.10 -14.16
CA MET A 155 -11.34 8.21 -13.12
C MET A 155 -10.27 7.77 -12.13
N TYR A 156 -9.01 7.62 -12.55
CA TYR A 156 -7.91 7.26 -11.68
C TYR A 156 -7.58 8.37 -10.67
N ALA A 157 -7.46 9.61 -11.14
CA ALA A 157 -7.32 10.77 -10.25
C ALA A 157 -8.53 10.87 -9.28
N GLY A 158 -9.75 10.66 -9.79
CA GLY A 158 -10.96 10.61 -8.96
C GLY A 158 -10.94 9.52 -7.89
N MET A 159 -10.38 8.34 -8.18
CA MET A 159 -10.18 7.27 -7.21
C MET A 159 -9.21 7.69 -6.11
N LEU A 160 -8.04 8.22 -6.47
CA LEU A 160 -7.04 8.70 -5.50
C LEU A 160 -7.62 9.79 -4.59
N THR A 161 -8.37 10.73 -5.17
CA THR A 161 -9.13 11.75 -4.44
C THR A 161 -10.06 11.14 -3.39
N LYS A 162 -10.84 10.12 -3.76
CA LYS A 162 -11.77 9.46 -2.82
C LYS A 162 -11.02 8.68 -1.74
N MET A 163 -9.92 8.02 -2.09
CA MET A 163 -9.05 7.34 -1.12
C MET A 163 -8.46 8.32 -0.10
N LEU A 164 -8.01 9.50 -0.52
CA LEU A 164 -7.54 10.54 0.41
C LEU A 164 -8.64 11.01 1.36
N ARG A 165 -9.88 11.16 0.88
CA ARG A 165 -11.02 11.52 1.73
C ARG A 165 -11.33 10.44 2.78
N LEU A 166 -11.10 9.15 2.49
CA LEU A 166 -11.28 8.11 3.49
C LEU A 166 -10.41 8.33 4.74
N LEU A 167 -9.24 8.97 4.58
CA LEU A 167 -8.32 9.19 5.70
C LEU A 167 -8.89 10.12 6.78
N SER A 168 -9.89 10.95 6.48
CA SER A 168 -10.49 11.85 7.47
C SER A 168 -11.42 11.16 8.46
N ALA A 169 -12.03 10.05 8.06
CA ALA A 169 -13.05 9.36 8.86
C ALA A 169 -13.08 7.87 8.52
N CYS A 170 -12.16 7.10 9.09
CA CYS A 170 -12.16 5.65 8.95
C CYS A 170 -11.58 4.94 10.18
N SER A 171 -11.79 3.63 10.27
CA SER A 171 -11.10 2.79 11.26
C SER A 171 -9.60 2.76 11.01
N THR A 172 -8.81 2.48 12.06
CA THR A 172 -7.33 2.40 11.97
C THR A 172 -6.85 1.40 10.92
N LYS A 173 -7.57 0.29 10.72
CA LYS A 173 -7.21 -0.72 9.70
C LYS A 173 -7.40 -0.18 8.28
N VAL A 174 -8.54 0.46 8.02
CA VAL A 174 -8.83 1.09 6.72
C VAL A 174 -7.86 2.24 6.45
N PHE A 175 -7.54 3.02 7.49
CA PHE A 175 -6.56 4.10 7.43
C PHE A 175 -5.18 3.62 6.96
N ALA A 176 -4.66 2.55 7.59
CA ALA A 176 -3.39 1.94 7.20
C ALA A 176 -3.44 1.33 5.79
N ALA A 177 -4.47 0.53 5.48
CA ALA A 177 -4.61 -0.14 4.18
C ALA A 177 -4.75 0.85 3.01
N THR A 178 -5.50 1.94 3.23
CA THR A 178 -5.64 3.01 2.23
C THR A 178 -4.29 3.67 1.95
N THR A 179 -3.52 3.96 3.00
CA THR A 179 -2.20 4.59 2.88
C THR A 179 -1.20 3.68 2.17
N VAL A 180 -1.22 2.37 2.46
CA VAL A 180 -0.42 1.37 1.75
C VAL A 180 -0.74 1.36 0.26
N CYS A 181 -2.03 1.33 -0.10
CA CYS A 181 -2.45 1.37 -1.49
C CYS A 181 -2.03 2.68 -2.19
N LEU A 182 -2.13 3.83 -1.53
CA LEU A 182 -1.65 5.11 -2.06
C LEU A 182 -0.14 5.08 -2.33
N GLY A 183 0.65 4.50 -1.42
CA GLY A 183 2.09 4.31 -1.62
C GLY A 183 2.43 3.40 -2.81
N LEU A 184 1.68 2.30 -2.99
CA LEU A 184 1.85 1.39 -4.13
C LEU A 184 1.49 2.05 -5.46
N PHE A 185 0.38 2.80 -5.51
CA PHE A 185 0.01 3.57 -6.69
C PHE A 185 1.10 4.59 -7.05
N HIS A 186 1.62 5.32 -6.07
CA HIS A 186 2.70 6.28 -6.28
C HIS A 186 3.97 5.62 -6.85
N ASP A 187 4.36 4.46 -6.32
CA ASP A 187 5.50 3.70 -6.84
C ASP A 187 5.31 3.31 -8.32
N HIS A 188 4.12 2.82 -8.69
CA HIS A 188 3.80 2.55 -10.09
C HIS A 188 3.82 3.81 -10.95
N GLU A 189 3.27 4.93 -10.47
CA GLU A 189 3.31 6.21 -11.18
C GLU A 189 4.75 6.62 -11.49
N ARG A 190 5.63 6.58 -10.49
CA ARG A 190 7.06 6.91 -10.64
C ARG A 190 7.74 6.03 -11.67
N LYS A 191 7.53 4.70 -11.60
CA LYS A 191 8.07 3.74 -12.57
C LYS A 191 7.56 3.99 -14.00
N CYS A 192 6.40 4.63 -14.13
CA CYS A 192 5.82 5.05 -15.40
C CYS A 192 6.20 6.48 -15.83
N GLY A 193 7.01 7.20 -15.05
CA GLY A 193 7.34 8.61 -15.28
C GLY A 193 6.13 9.54 -15.13
N ARG A 194 5.21 9.22 -14.22
CA ARG A 194 4.00 9.99 -13.88
C ARG A 194 4.05 10.46 -12.43
N SER A 195 3.25 11.48 -12.13
CA SER A 195 3.07 12.00 -10.77
C SER A 195 1.66 12.55 -10.63
N VAL A 196 0.68 11.65 -10.63
CA VAL A 196 -0.74 12.02 -10.53
C VAL A 196 -1.09 12.23 -9.07
N LEU A 197 -0.68 11.33 -8.15
CA LEU A 197 -0.97 11.50 -6.73
C LEU A 197 -0.36 12.79 -6.18
N VAL A 198 0.96 12.93 -6.30
CA VAL A 198 1.68 14.10 -5.74
C VAL A 198 1.48 15.34 -6.61
N GLY A 199 1.76 15.25 -7.92
CA GLY A 199 1.77 16.42 -8.80
C GLY A 199 0.40 16.98 -9.19
N GLU A 200 -0.68 16.19 -9.13
CA GLU A 200 -2.02 16.62 -9.54
C GLU A 200 -3.01 16.60 -8.36
N VAL A 201 -3.23 15.42 -7.77
CA VAL A 201 -4.30 15.19 -6.79
C VAL A 201 -4.05 15.92 -5.47
N LEU A 202 -2.83 15.88 -4.94
CA LEU A 202 -2.49 16.60 -3.70
C LEU A 202 -2.54 18.11 -3.87
N GLY A 203 -2.24 18.64 -5.06
CA GLY A 203 -2.32 20.06 -5.38
C GLY A 203 -3.76 20.59 -5.40
N ASP A 204 -4.67 19.87 -6.06
CA ASP A 204 -6.02 20.36 -6.38
C ASP A 204 -7.07 20.13 -5.28
N MET A 205 -6.86 19.13 -4.42
CA MET A 205 -7.83 18.72 -3.40
C MET A 205 -7.88 19.68 -2.20
N LYS A 206 -8.96 19.68 -1.41
CA LYS A 206 -9.00 20.40 -0.12
C LYS A 206 -9.20 19.51 1.10
N ASP A 207 -9.90 18.38 0.94
CA ASP A 207 -10.35 17.55 2.05
C ASP A 207 -9.59 16.21 2.09
N GLY A 208 -9.17 15.78 3.28
CA GLY A 208 -8.54 14.47 3.53
C GLY A 208 -7.02 14.44 3.34
N ARG A 209 -6.47 15.29 2.48
CA ARG A 209 -5.03 15.37 2.17
C ARG A 209 -4.18 15.77 3.38
N GLU A 210 -4.74 16.54 4.30
CA GLU A 210 -4.13 16.96 5.57
C GLU A 210 -3.87 15.80 6.53
N HIS A 211 -4.53 14.66 6.33
CA HIS A 211 -4.30 13.47 7.15
C HIS A 211 -3.21 12.55 6.58
N LEU A 212 -2.76 12.79 5.34
CA LEU A 212 -1.83 11.89 4.65
C LEU A 212 -0.46 11.81 5.35
N SER A 213 0.09 12.93 5.84
CA SER A 213 1.36 12.93 6.58
C SER A 213 1.28 12.05 7.83
N GLY A 214 0.24 12.25 8.65
CA GLY A 214 -0.02 11.40 9.83
C GLY A 214 -0.24 9.93 9.46
N ALA A 215 -0.88 9.68 8.31
CA ALA A 215 -1.13 8.32 7.82
C ALA A 215 0.16 7.60 7.40
N LEU A 216 1.04 8.29 6.68
CA LEU A 216 2.35 7.76 6.29
C LEU A 216 3.21 7.47 7.53
N LEU A 217 3.22 8.37 8.52
CA LEU A 217 3.92 8.14 9.79
C LEU A 217 3.38 6.89 10.51
N HIS A 218 2.06 6.70 10.50
CA HIS A 218 1.44 5.51 11.07
C HIS A 218 1.91 4.23 10.38
N VAL A 219 1.92 4.20 9.04
CA VAL A 219 2.40 3.05 8.26
C VAL A 219 3.88 2.79 8.55
N ILE A 220 4.75 3.81 8.45
CA ILE A 220 6.19 3.72 8.71
C ILE A 220 6.44 3.12 10.09
N ASN A 221 5.84 3.70 11.13
CA ASN A 221 6.03 3.26 12.51
C ASN A 221 5.46 1.83 12.75
N SER A 222 4.37 1.47 12.08
CA SER A 222 3.76 0.15 12.23
C SER A 222 4.58 -0.99 11.60
N CYS A 223 5.50 -0.68 10.67
CA CYS A 223 6.30 -1.70 9.97
C CYS A 223 7.37 -2.34 10.85
N GLY A 224 7.75 -1.69 11.96
CA GLY A 224 8.73 -2.20 12.93
C GLY A 224 10.19 -2.08 12.48
N CYS A 225 11.11 -2.34 13.41
CA CYS A 225 12.55 -2.27 13.22
C CYS A 225 13.24 -3.51 13.84
N PRO A 226 13.91 -4.38 13.05
CA PRO A 226 13.93 -4.38 11.59
C PRO A 226 12.55 -4.70 11.01
N CYS A 227 12.28 -4.21 9.80
CA CYS A 227 11.02 -4.47 9.12
C CYS A 227 10.97 -5.91 8.56
N PRO A 228 9.89 -6.68 8.78
CA PRO A 228 9.74 -7.99 8.17
C PRO A 228 9.78 -7.91 6.63
N PRO A 229 10.37 -8.90 5.91
CA PRO A 229 10.51 -8.86 4.46
C PRO A 229 9.20 -8.63 3.71
N GLU A 230 8.13 -9.33 4.09
CA GLU A 230 6.77 -9.15 3.55
C GLU A 230 6.19 -7.73 3.71
N ARG A 231 6.74 -6.89 4.58
CA ARG A 231 6.32 -5.50 4.79
C ARG A 231 7.31 -4.47 4.29
N ALA A 232 8.50 -4.88 3.85
CA ALA A 232 9.56 -3.98 3.41
C ALA A 232 9.11 -3.09 2.24
N VAL A 233 8.42 -3.65 1.25
CA VAL A 233 7.87 -2.90 0.10
C VAL A 233 6.92 -1.78 0.55
N HIS A 234 6.09 -2.03 1.57
CA HIS A 234 5.16 -1.04 2.10
C HIS A 234 5.89 0.08 2.83
N LEU A 235 6.92 -0.27 3.62
CA LEU A 235 7.77 0.72 4.29
C LEU A 235 8.49 1.59 3.26
N TRP A 236 9.17 0.99 2.29
CA TRP A 236 9.95 1.72 1.29
C TRP A 236 9.08 2.63 0.42
N ASN A 237 7.90 2.16 0.01
CA ASN A 237 6.95 2.99 -0.74
C ASN A 237 6.39 4.15 0.10
N ALA A 238 6.15 3.94 1.40
CA ALA A 238 5.72 5.01 2.30
C ALA A 238 6.82 6.06 2.51
N LEU A 239 8.07 5.64 2.71
CA LEU A 239 9.23 6.54 2.82
C LEU A 239 9.43 7.34 1.53
N GLN A 240 9.34 6.68 0.38
CA GLN A 240 9.47 7.30 -0.94
C GLN A 240 8.36 8.32 -1.19
N LEU A 241 7.10 7.98 -0.90
CA LEU A 241 5.97 8.90 -1.05
C LEU A 241 6.12 10.12 -0.13
N PHE A 242 6.51 9.92 1.13
CA PHE A 242 6.78 11.05 2.03
C PHE A 242 7.88 11.96 1.49
N GLY A 243 9.00 11.37 1.03
CA GLY A 243 10.12 12.13 0.48
C GLY A 243 9.77 12.90 -0.79
N ASP A 244 8.88 12.38 -1.63
CA ASP A 244 8.41 13.07 -2.83
C ASP A 244 7.39 14.17 -2.52
N ILE A 245 6.54 13.98 -1.50
CA ILE A 245 5.69 15.06 -0.97
C ILE A 245 6.54 16.22 -0.45
N LEU A 246 7.62 15.93 0.28
CA LEU A 246 8.53 16.97 0.79
C LEU A 246 9.31 17.70 -0.30
N ALA A 247 9.56 17.04 -1.44
CA ALA A 247 10.26 17.63 -2.58
C ALA A 247 9.35 18.49 -3.46
N ASP A 248 8.04 18.29 -3.41
CA ASP A 248 7.07 19.09 -4.15
C ASP A 248 6.64 20.32 -3.33
N GLU A 249 6.78 21.52 -3.92
CA GLU A 249 6.51 22.78 -3.22
C GLU A 249 5.05 22.89 -2.75
N THR A 250 4.11 22.41 -3.57
CA THR A 250 2.67 22.49 -3.26
C THR A 250 2.27 21.46 -2.20
N SER A 251 2.74 20.21 -2.37
CA SER A 251 2.38 19.09 -1.50
C SER A 251 3.08 19.16 -0.15
N SER A 252 4.30 19.68 -0.09
CA SER A 252 5.04 19.85 1.17
C SER A 252 4.31 20.79 2.15
N ALA A 253 3.56 21.78 1.64
CA ALA A 253 2.73 22.67 2.46
C ALA A 253 1.59 21.94 3.20
N LEU A 254 1.29 20.69 2.83
CA LEU A 254 0.29 19.85 3.50
C LEU A 254 0.85 19.16 4.75
N VAL A 255 2.17 19.07 4.88
CA VAL A 255 2.81 18.39 6.01
C VAL A 255 2.81 19.32 7.22
N PHE A 256 2.10 18.92 8.28
CA PHE A 256 2.12 19.67 9.52
C PHE A 256 3.50 19.65 10.17
N VAL A 257 3.88 20.77 10.81
CA VAL A 257 5.15 20.91 11.54
C VAL A 257 5.34 19.81 12.58
N ASN A 258 4.28 19.37 13.26
CA ASN A 258 4.35 18.29 14.24
C ASN A 258 4.66 16.94 13.59
N ASP A 259 3.99 16.62 12.48
CA ASP A 259 4.23 15.39 11.73
C ASP A 259 5.67 15.37 11.18
N PHE A 260 6.14 16.51 10.67
CA PHE A 260 7.52 16.66 10.21
C PHE A 260 8.55 16.40 11.33
N LYS A 261 8.30 16.87 12.56
CA LYS A 261 9.16 16.58 13.71
C LYS A 261 9.15 15.10 14.08
N VAL A 262 7.97 14.47 14.08
CA VAL A 262 7.83 13.03 14.32
C VAL A 262 8.59 12.23 13.24
N LEU A 263 8.57 12.69 11.99
CA LEU A 263 9.36 12.07 10.92
C LEU A 263 10.85 12.10 11.22
N ILE A 264 11.38 13.23 11.68
CA ILE A 264 12.80 13.35 12.07
C ILE A 264 13.13 12.40 13.23
N ASP A 265 12.27 12.36 14.26
CA ASP A 265 12.47 11.45 15.38
C ASP A 265 12.45 9.97 14.92
N LEU A 266 11.58 9.61 13.96
CA LEU A 266 11.57 8.27 13.35
C LEU A 266 12.85 7.98 12.59
N VAL A 267 13.31 8.90 11.73
CA VAL A 267 14.57 8.72 10.97
C VAL A 267 15.73 8.47 11.91
N ILE A 268 15.86 9.28 12.97
CA ILE A 268 16.94 9.12 13.96
C ILE A 268 16.84 7.76 14.65
N ARG A 269 15.67 7.40 15.17
CA ARG A 269 15.44 6.16 15.91
C ARG A 269 15.75 4.94 15.03
N GLU A 270 15.13 4.87 13.86
CA GLU A 270 15.23 3.74 12.95
C GLU A 270 16.67 3.57 12.43
N CYS A 271 17.34 4.66 12.03
CA CYS A 271 18.72 4.55 11.53
C CYS A 271 19.72 4.14 12.62
N THR A 272 19.43 4.43 13.88
CA THR A 272 20.23 4.00 15.04
C THR A 272 19.99 2.52 15.36
N ASP A 273 18.73 2.08 15.30
CA ASP A 273 18.31 0.74 15.74
C ASP A 273 18.51 -0.34 14.66
N LEU A 274 18.58 0.03 13.38
CA LEU A 274 18.73 -0.91 12.26
C LEU A 274 20.07 -1.67 12.30
N PRO A 275 20.09 -2.99 11.99
CA PRO A 275 21.32 -3.76 11.76
C PRO A 275 22.19 -3.17 10.65
N GLN A 276 23.52 -3.25 10.74
CA GLN A 276 24.43 -2.56 9.80
C GLN A 276 24.16 -2.96 8.34
N GLU A 277 23.88 -4.23 8.08
CA GLU A 277 23.61 -4.82 6.78
C GLU A 277 22.24 -4.47 6.18
N ASP A 278 21.32 -3.87 6.96
CA ASP A 278 19.95 -3.62 6.52
C ASP A 278 19.89 -2.50 5.46
N VAL A 279 19.45 -2.89 4.26
CA VAL A 279 19.32 -2.00 3.10
C VAL A 279 18.26 -0.92 3.29
N THR A 280 17.31 -1.10 4.22
CA THR A 280 16.27 -0.12 4.55
C THR A 280 16.88 1.21 5.01
N ARG A 281 18.10 1.18 5.60
CA ARG A 281 18.80 2.41 5.98
C ARG A 281 19.01 3.35 4.78
N GLN A 282 19.19 2.82 3.56
CA GLN A 282 19.32 3.65 2.37
C GLN A 282 18.06 4.50 2.14
N HIS A 283 16.87 3.91 2.26
CA HIS A 283 15.61 4.63 2.07
C HIS A 283 15.38 5.71 3.13
N TYR A 284 15.80 5.47 4.38
CA TYR A 284 15.79 6.51 5.41
C TYR A 284 16.81 7.63 5.12
N MET A 285 17.99 7.32 4.56
CA MET A 285 18.96 8.34 4.15
C MET A 285 18.46 9.16 2.95
N GLU A 286 17.81 8.53 1.98
CA GLU A 286 17.15 9.22 0.87
C GLU A 286 16.05 10.17 1.38
N LEU A 287 15.25 9.72 2.36
CA LEU A 287 14.26 10.56 3.01
C LEU A 287 14.90 11.69 3.82
N LEU A 288 15.99 11.42 4.55
CA LEU A 288 16.71 12.42 5.33
C LEU A 288 17.23 13.55 4.43
N GLU A 289 17.77 13.23 3.25
CA GLU A 289 18.17 14.26 2.28
C GLU A 289 16.97 15.16 1.92
N ARG A 290 15.79 14.59 1.67
CA ARG A 290 14.56 15.36 1.38
C ARG A 290 14.09 16.20 2.57
N VAL A 291 14.25 15.68 3.79
CA VAL A 291 13.96 16.42 5.03
C VAL A 291 14.88 17.63 5.14
N LEU A 292 16.18 17.47 4.91
CA LEU A 292 17.16 18.56 5.01
C LEU A 292 17.02 19.59 3.89
N ASP A 293 16.60 19.18 2.69
CA ASP A 293 16.24 20.09 1.58
C ASP A 293 14.94 20.84 1.82
N SER A 294 14.05 20.34 2.68
CA SER A 294 12.72 20.91 2.85
C SER A 294 12.75 22.27 3.57
N PRO A 295 12.01 23.28 3.07
CA PRO A 295 11.82 24.54 3.80
C PRO A 295 11.23 24.35 5.20
N LEU A 296 10.51 23.25 5.44
CA LEU A 296 9.96 22.89 6.75
C LEU A 296 11.07 22.70 7.79
N TYR A 297 12.25 22.22 7.41
CA TYR A 297 13.36 22.03 8.36
C TYR A 297 13.79 23.36 8.98
N LEU A 298 13.94 24.40 8.16
CA LEU A 298 14.22 25.75 8.62
C LEU A 298 13.07 26.32 9.46
N GLN A 299 11.82 26.10 9.04
CA GLN A 299 10.65 26.54 9.81
C GLN A 299 10.58 25.92 11.20
N THR A 300 11.00 24.65 11.33
CA THR A 300 11.07 23.94 12.61
C THR A 300 12.25 24.35 13.48
N GLN A 301 13.02 25.37 13.08
CA GLN A 301 14.28 25.80 13.71
C GLN A 301 15.33 24.69 13.72
N MET A 302 15.42 23.94 12.62
CA MET A 302 16.34 22.81 12.44
C MET A 302 16.21 21.81 13.60
N TYR A 303 14.99 21.32 13.80
CA TYR A 303 14.68 20.39 14.89
C TYR A 303 15.64 19.19 14.90
N ARG A 304 16.18 18.83 16.07
CA ARG A 304 17.15 17.72 16.26
C ARG A 304 18.44 17.83 15.43
N ARG A 305 18.86 19.04 15.03
CA ARG A 305 20.09 19.27 14.24
C ARG A 305 21.32 18.53 14.76
N ARG A 306 21.59 18.64 16.07
CA ARG A 306 22.78 18.02 16.67
C ARG A 306 22.69 16.50 16.68
N GLU A 307 21.50 15.95 16.94
CA GLU A 307 21.27 14.52 16.91
C GLU A 307 21.39 13.94 15.50
N LEU A 308 20.93 14.67 14.48
CA LEU A 308 21.12 14.29 13.07
C LEU A 308 22.60 14.32 12.66
N TRP A 309 23.34 15.34 13.07
CA TRP A 309 24.78 15.40 12.85
C TRP A 309 25.50 14.22 13.49
N GLY A 310 25.27 14.00 14.80
CA GLY A 310 25.90 12.89 15.54
C GLY A 310 25.50 11.52 15.01
N LEU A 311 24.28 11.35 14.52
CA LEU A 311 23.85 10.13 13.83
C LEU A 311 24.68 9.88 12.57
N LEU A 312 24.84 10.88 11.70
CA LEU A 312 25.59 10.75 10.45
C LEU A 312 27.07 10.46 10.71
N GLU A 313 27.69 11.14 11.68
CA GLU A 313 29.06 10.84 12.11
C GLU A 313 29.19 9.42 12.63
N SER A 314 28.30 9.00 13.54
CA SER A 314 28.33 7.65 14.11
C SER A 314 28.16 6.55 13.06
N LEU A 315 27.29 6.77 12.06
CA LEU A 315 27.10 5.81 10.96
C LEU A 315 28.31 5.78 10.03
N LEU A 316 28.91 6.94 9.74
CA LEU A 316 30.11 7.03 8.92
C LEU A 316 31.29 6.31 9.59
N ASP A 317 31.47 6.50 10.90
CA ASP A 317 32.50 5.82 11.69
C ASP A 317 32.29 4.32 11.70
N ALA A 318 31.06 3.86 11.95
CA ALA A 318 30.70 2.44 11.92
C ALA A 318 30.96 1.80 10.54
N GLY A 319 30.66 2.54 9.47
CA GLY A 319 30.88 2.07 8.10
C GLY A 319 32.34 2.15 7.61
N ALA A 320 33.20 2.89 8.31
CA ALA A 320 34.63 3.00 8.00
C ALA A 320 35.49 1.91 8.67
N GLN A 321 34.90 1.11 9.57
CA GLN A 321 35.57 -0.02 10.21
C GLN A 321 35.95 -1.09 9.17
N GLU A 322 37.11 -1.74 9.35
CA GLU A 322 37.62 -2.75 8.39
C GLU A 322 36.69 -3.95 8.22
N ASP A 323 35.93 -4.29 9.25
CA ASP A 323 34.96 -5.39 9.31
C ASP A 323 33.51 -4.94 9.11
N SER A 324 33.29 -3.69 8.69
CA SER A 324 31.94 -3.17 8.47
C SER A 324 31.18 -3.98 7.42
N VAL A 325 29.94 -4.32 7.73
CA VAL A 325 28.98 -4.97 6.81
C VAL A 325 27.98 -3.96 6.23
N MET A 326 28.19 -2.67 6.46
CA MET A 326 27.28 -1.63 5.97
C MET A 326 27.30 -1.57 4.43
N PRO A 327 26.13 -1.58 3.77
CA PRO A 327 26.07 -1.50 2.31
C PRO A 327 26.76 -0.24 1.78
N LYS A 328 27.51 -0.41 0.68
CA LYS A 328 28.29 0.70 0.08
C LYS A 328 27.40 1.88 -0.31
N ASP A 329 26.22 1.62 -0.87
CA ASP A 329 25.30 2.67 -1.30
C ASP A 329 24.79 3.53 -0.12
N VAL A 330 24.63 2.92 1.06
CA VAL A 330 24.31 3.64 2.30
C VAL A 330 25.47 4.56 2.70
N MET A 331 26.70 4.06 2.65
CA MET A 331 27.89 4.83 2.98
C MET A 331 28.13 5.99 2.02
N ASP A 332 27.95 5.76 0.73
CA ASP A 332 28.08 6.80 -0.29
C ASP A 332 26.99 7.87 -0.10
N LYS A 333 25.77 7.45 0.30
CA LYS A 333 24.68 8.39 0.61
C LYS A 333 24.94 9.24 1.85
N ILE A 334 25.45 8.65 2.94
CA ILE A 334 25.82 9.39 4.15
C ILE A 334 26.88 10.45 3.84
N LYS A 335 27.92 10.08 3.09
CA LYS A 335 28.97 11.02 2.65
C LYS A 335 28.39 12.15 1.81
N GLN A 336 27.49 11.84 0.88
CA GLN A 336 26.81 12.85 0.06
C GLN A 336 26.03 13.85 0.93
N ILE A 337 25.25 13.36 1.90
CA ILE A 337 24.47 14.20 2.81
C ILE A 337 25.42 15.10 3.62
N LEU A 338 26.45 14.53 4.25
CA LEU A 338 27.41 15.31 5.03
C LEU A 338 28.09 16.38 4.17
N MET A 339 28.55 16.06 2.97
CA MET A 339 29.16 17.05 2.07
C MET A 339 28.20 18.16 1.66
N LYS A 340 26.92 17.85 1.44
CA LYS A 340 25.92 18.83 0.99
C LYS A 340 25.42 19.72 2.12
N TYR A 341 25.33 19.21 3.35
CA TYR A 341 24.69 19.91 4.48
C TYR A 341 25.60 20.17 5.67
N ILE A 342 26.92 20.08 5.52
CA ILE A 342 27.87 20.35 6.61
C ILE A 342 27.61 21.71 7.26
N ASP A 343 27.51 22.78 6.47
CA ASP A 343 27.29 24.14 6.96
C ASP A 343 25.91 24.32 7.62
N LEU A 344 24.95 23.46 7.29
CA LEU A 344 23.61 23.48 7.87
C LEU A 344 23.59 22.76 9.23
N LEU A 345 24.37 21.68 9.38
CA LEU A 345 24.32 20.78 10.53
C LEU A 345 25.37 21.09 11.61
N ASP A 346 26.55 21.59 11.23
CA ASP A 346 27.59 22.12 12.14
C ASP A 346 27.07 23.37 12.90
#